data_AF-S3DV58-F1
#
_entry.id   AF-S3DV58-F1
#
_cell.length_a   1.000
_cell.length_b   1.000
_cell.length_c   1.000
_cell.angle_alpha   90.00
_cell.angle_beta   90.00
_cell.angle_gamma   90.00
#
_symmetry.space_group_name_H-M   'P 1'
#
loop_
_entity.id
_entity.type
_entity.pdbx_description
1 polymer ?
#
loop_
_entity_poly.entity_id
_entity_poly.type
_entity_poly.pdbx_seq_one_letter_code
_entity_poly.pdbx_strand_id
1 'polypeptide(L)'
;MSTTEDMISGLVQKVSGSTVTPYTTQTGETHQINWSKPWKRIEMLPALEEATRVKFPDSEQLHTGATRQFLVALLAKHNVTCSPPQANARMLDKPVGEFIESVCINPTFIIHHSKLMSPLAKAHTSCPGLT
;
A
#
# COMPACT_ATOMS: atom_id res chain seq x y z
N MET A 1 -9.29 12.53 3.87
CA MET A 1 -8.35 12.47 2.72
C MET A 1 -8.28 13.79 1.98
N SER A 2 -9.38 14.54 1.78
CA SER A 2 -9.37 15.88 1.16
C SER A 2 -8.39 16.85 1.82
N THR A 3 -8.38 16.92 3.16
CA THR A 3 -7.45 17.77 3.91
C THR A 3 -5.98 17.47 3.59
N THR A 4 -5.62 16.20 3.39
CA THR A 4 -4.26 15.78 3.02
C THR A 4 -3.91 16.22 1.60
N GLU A 5 -4.82 16.03 0.65
CA GLU A 5 -4.66 16.49 -0.73
C GLU A 5 -4.51 18.02 -0.78
N ASP A 6 -5.41 18.75 -0.12
CA ASP A 6 -5.38 20.21 -0.08
C ASP A 6 -4.09 20.76 0.56
N MET A 7 -3.69 20.18 1.68
CA MET A 7 -2.49 20.59 2.41
C MET A 7 -1.23 20.34 1.58
N ILE A 8 -1.06 19.12 1.05
CA ILE A 8 0.20 18.74 0.39
C ILE A 8 0.28 19.37 -1.01
N SER A 9 -0.78 19.32 -1.81
CA SER A 9 -0.80 19.98 -3.13
C SER A 9 -0.58 21.49 -2.99
N GLY A 10 -1.20 22.13 -1.99
CA GLY A 10 -1.01 23.55 -1.71
C GLY A 10 0.40 23.88 -1.22
N LEU A 11 0.99 23.04 -0.36
CA LEU A 11 2.37 23.19 0.11
C LEU A 11 3.36 23.13 -1.05
N VAL A 12 3.24 22.13 -1.93
CA VAL A 12 4.11 21.98 -3.09
C VAL A 12 4.00 23.21 -3.99
N GLN A 13 2.78 23.60 -4.37
CA GLN A 13 2.55 24.80 -5.18
C GLN A 13 3.16 26.07 -4.56
N LYS A 14 3.08 26.23 -3.22
CA LYS A 14 3.62 27.40 -2.52
C LYS A 14 5.14 27.44 -2.47
N VAL A 15 5.79 26.28 -2.40
CA VAL A 15 7.26 26.17 -2.25
C VAL A 15 7.95 26.13 -3.61
N SER A 16 7.44 25.34 -4.56
CA SER A 16 8.06 25.15 -5.88
C SER A 16 7.50 26.05 -6.97
N GLY A 17 6.33 26.68 -6.75
CA GLY A 17 5.62 27.45 -7.77
C GLY A 17 4.85 26.61 -8.80
N SER A 18 4.87 25.27 -8.68
CA SER A 18 4.25 24.33 -9.62
C SER A 18 3.67 23.12 -8.89
N THR A 19 2.57 22.56 -9.38
CA THR A 19 2.05 21.27 -8.89
C THR A 19 2.78 20.06 -9.50
N VAL A 20 3.70 20.28 -10.44
CA VAL A 20 4.56 19.25 -11.01
C VAL A 20 6.01 19.52 -10.62
N THR A 21 6.67 18.53 -10.02
CA THR A 21 8.06 18.65 -9.56
C THR A 21 8.91 17.50 -10.08
N PRO A 22 10.16 17.75 -10.52
CA PRO A 22 11.07 16.69 -10.89
C PRO A 22 11.60 15.98 -9.62
N TYR A 23 11.75 14.67 -9.71
CA TYR A 23 12.42 13.85 -8.71
C TYR A 23 13.37 12.89 -9.41
N THR A 24 14.65 12.97 -9.07
CA THR A 24 15.67 12.08 -9.60
C THR A 24 15.95 10.97 -8.58
N THR A 25 15.77 9.73 -8.98
CA THR A 25 16.03 8.55 -8.15
C THR A 25 17.54 8.37 -7.94
N GLN A 26 17.92 7.52 -6.99
CA GLN A 26 19.33 7.15 -6.79
C GLN A 26 19.94 6.44 -8.01
N THR A 27 19.11 5.84 -8.86
CA THR A 27 19.53 5.20 -10.12
C THR A 27 19.73 6.20 -11.26
N GLY A 28 19.41 7.49 -11.04
CA GLY A 28 19.57 8.57 -12.01
C GLY A 28 18.36 8.82 -12.92
N GLU A 29 17.29 8.05 -12.76
CA GLU A 29 16.04 8.25 -13.50
C GLU A 29 15.30 9.47 -12.95
N THR A 30 14.83 10.37 -13.83
CA THR A 30 14.07 11.55 -13.41
C THR A 30 12.60 11.37 -13.74
N HIS A 31 11.76 11.41 -12.71
CA HIS A 31 10.30 11.38 -12.81
C HIS A 31 9.73 12.78 -12.62
N GLN A 32 8.65 13.08 -13.34
CA GLN A 32 7.83 14.27 -13.08
C GLN A 32 6.68 13.85 -12.17
N ILE A 33 6.73 14.25 -10.90
CA ILE A 33 5.70 13.94 -9.92
C ILE A 33 4.60 14.99 -10.03
N ASN A 34 3.37 14.56 -10.30
CA ASN A 34 2.20 15.42 -10.35
C ASN A 34 1.44 15.37 -9.03
N TRP A 35 1.48 16.48 -8.30
CA TRP A 35 0.81 16.64 -7.01
C TRP A 35 -0.62 17.14 -7.12
N SER A 36 -1.13 17.35 -8.33
CA SER A 36 -2.50 17.83 -8.54
C SER A 36 -3.52 16.80 -8.03
N LYS A 37 -4.46 17.26 -7.21
CA LYS A 37 -5.61 16.47 -6.74
C LYS A 37 -6.63 16.26 -7.87
N PRO A 38 -7.46 15.19 -7.83
CA PRO A 38 -7.52 14.15 -6.82
C PRO A 38 -6.45 13.07 -7.02
N TRP A 39 -5.95 12.52 -5.91
CA TRP A 39 -4.96 11.45 -5.93
C TRP A 39 -5.62 10.09 -6.16
N LYS A 40 -4.85 9.17 -6.76
CA LYS A 40 -5.29 7.78 -6.96
C LYS A 40 -5.53 7.13 -5.60
N ARG A 41 -6.59 6.32 -5.51
CA ARG A 41 -6.93 5.53 -4.32
C ARG A 41 -6.85 4.06 -4.70
N ILE A 42 -6.12 3.28 -3.91
CA ILE A 42 -5.86 1.86 -4.15
C ILE A 42 -6.25 1.10 -2.89
N GLU A 43 -7.18 0.16 -3.02
CA GLU A 43 -7.50 -0.76 -1.93
C GLU A 43 -6.41 -1.84 -1.85
N MET A 44 -5.87 -2.05 -0.64
CA MET A 44 -4.70 -2.90 -0.44
C MET A 44 -4.90 -4.34 -0.92
N LEU A 45 -5.93 -5.04 -0.43
CA LEU A 45 -6.15 -6.46 -0.76
C LEU A 45 -6.48 -6.67 -2.25
N PRO A 46 -7.44 -5.95 -2.87
CA PRO A 46 -7.72 -6.11 -4.29
C PRO A 46 -6.49 -5.85 -5.18
N ALA A 47 -5.68 -4.84 -4.86
CA ALA A 47 -4.47 -4.55 -5.62
C ALA A 47 -3.41 -5.65 -5.49
N LEU A 48 -3.27 -6.25 -4.30
CA LEU A 48 -2.40 -7.42 -4.12
C LEU A 48 -2.92 -8.63 -4.91
N GLU A 49 -4.23 -8.86 -4.92
CA GLU A 49 -4.84 -9.95 -5.68
C GLU A 49 -4.59 -9.80 -7.19
N GLU A 50 -4.75 -8.58 -7.70
CA GLU A 50 -4.48 -8.24 -9.11
C GLU A 50 -3.00 -8.44 -9.46
N ALA A 51 -2.09 -7.91 -8.64
CA ALA A 51 -0.65 -7.98 -8.90
C ALA A 51 -0.09 -9.41 -8.79
N THR A 52 -0.56 -10.18 -7.80
CA THR A 52 -0.10 -11.56 -7.58
C THR A 52 -0.85 -12.59 -8.41
N ARG A 53 -2.03 -12.22 -8.95
CA ARG A 53 -2.99 -13.13 -9.59
C ARG A 53 -3.41 -14.30 -8.69
N VAL A 54 -3.50 -14.05 -7.38
CA VAL A 54 -3.91 -15.01 -6.37
C VAL A 54 -5.02 -14.39 -5.53
N LYS A 55 -6.10 -15.14 -5.29
CA LYS A 55 -7.17 -14.71 -4.39
C LYS A 55 -6.70 -14.82 -2.94
N PHE A 56 -6.81 -13.72 -2.18
CA PHE A 56 -6.44 -13.71 -0.77
C PHE A 56 -7.58 -14.28 0.09
N PRO A 57 -7.27 -14.82 1.28
CA PRO A 57 -8.29 -15.14 2.27
C PRO A 57 -9.13 -13.92 2.65
N ASP A 58 -10.34 -14.18 3.16
CA ASP A 58 -11.21 -13.14 3.68
C ASP A 58 -10.48 -12.26 4.72
N SER A 59 -10.78 -10.96 4.73
CA SER A 59 -10.11 -9.98 5.59
C SER A 59 -10.23 -10.28 7.08
N GLU A 60 -11.27 -11.00 7.51
CA GLU A 60 -11.41 -11.45 8.90
C GLU A 60 -10.49 -12.63 9.23
N GLN A 61 -10.08 -13.41 8.23
CA GLN A 61 -9.26 -14.61 8.41
C GLN A 61 -7.76 -14.34 8.33
N LEU A 62 -7.34 -13.09 8.13
CA LEU A 62 -5.92 -12.74 7.96
C LEU A 62 -5.04 -13.03 9.18
N HIS A 63 -5.65 -13.14 10.37
CA HIS A 63 -4.95 -13.45 11.62
C HIS A 63 -4.70 -14.96 11.84
N THR A 64 -5.32 -15.83 11.03
CA THR A 64 -5.31 -17.28 11.27
C THR A 64 -4.00 -17.98 10.86
N GLY A 65 -3.79 -19.18 11.41
CA GLY A 65 -2.68 -20.05 11.02
C GLY A 65 -2.78 -20.57 9.58
N ALA A 66 -3.99 -20.73 9.05
CA ALA A 66 -4.19 -21.10 7.64
C ALA A 66 -3.68 -19.98 6.71
N THR A 67 -4.04 -18.72 7.00
CA THR A 67 -3.54 -17.57 6.24
C THR A 67 -2.02 -17.43 6.37
N ARG A 68 -1.43 -17.78 7.52
CA ARG A 68 0.03 -17.82 7.66
C ARG A 68 0.68 -18.73 6.62
N GLN A 69 0.17 -19.95 6.45
CA GLN A 69 0.70 -20.91 5.49
C GLN A 69 0.52 -20.42 4.05
N PHE A 70 -0.64 -19.83 3.74
CA PHE A 70 -0.90 -19.17 2.46
C PHE A 70 0.12 -18.06 2.16
N LEU A 71 0.38 -17.17 3.11
CA LEU A 71 1.32 -16.06 2.94
C LEU A 71 2.75 -16.56 2.74
N VAL A 72 3.19 -17.59 3.48
CA VAL A 72 4.51 -18.21 3.26
C VAL A 72 4.64 -18.75 1.84
N ALA A 73 3.62 -19.48 1.35
CA ALA A 73 3.62 -20.02 -0.01
C ALA A 73 3.59 -18.90 -1.07
N LEU A 74 2.83 -17.83 -0.83
CA LEU A 74 2.76 -16.66 -1.71
C LEU A 74 4.13 -15.98 -1.82
N LEU A 75 4.78 -15.70 -0.69
CA LEU A 75 6.10 -15.09 -0.65
C LEU A 75 7.14 -15.92 -1.41
N ALA A 76 7.14 -17.24 -1.19
CA ALA A 76 8.02 -18.16 -1.91
C ALA A 76 7.75 -18.16 -3.43
N LYS A 77 6.48 -18.20 -3.84
CA LYS A 77 6.08 -18.18 -5.26
C LYS A 77 6.56 -16.93 -5.99
N HIS A 78 6.53 -15.79 -5.31
CA HIS A 78 6.89 -14.50 -5.88
C HIS A 78 8.32 -14.05 -5.56
N ASN A 79 9.15 -14.93 -4.97
CA ASN A 79 10.52 -14.64 -4.54
C ASN A 79 10.65 -13.41 -3.62
N VAL A 80 9.61 -13.12 -2.83
CA VAL A 80 9.61 -12.00 -1.87
C VAL A 80 10.14 -12.49 -0.53
N THR A 81 11.16 -11.81 0.01
CA THR A 81 11.78 -12.22 1.26
C THR A 81 11.17 -11.52 2.48
N CYS A 82 10.83 -12.29 3.50
CA CYS A 82 10.43 -11.77 4.81
C CYS A 82 11.36 -12.32 5.89
N SER A 83 12.22 -11.45 6.44
CA SER A 83 13.09 -11.79 7.56
C SER A 83 12.28 -12.13 8.82
N PRO A 84 12.76 -13.04 9.70
CA PRO A 84 12.11 -13.31 10.98
C PRO A 84 11.95 -12.04 11.84
N PRO A 85 10.92 -11.95 12.69
CA PRO A 85 9.77 -12.85 12.79
C PRO A 85 8.83 -12.74 11.58
N GLN A 86 8.43 -13.88 11.04
CA GLN A 86 7.46 -13.98 9.94
C GLN A 86 6.02 -13.93 10.49
N ALA A 87 5.63 -12.82 11.09
CA ALA A 87 4.25 -12.59 11.49
C ALA A 87 3.37 -12.32 10.26
N ASN A 88 2.07 -12.67 10.31
CA ASN A 88 1.16 -12.46 9.18
C ASN A 88 1.13 -11.01 8.70
N ALA A 89 1.16 -10.03 9.62
CA ALA A 89 1.23 -8.61 9.27
C ALA A 89 2.47 -8.27 8.45
N ARG A 90 3.65 -8.77 8.86
CA ARG A 90 4.92 -8.53 8.14
C ARG A 90 4.96 -9.26 6.80
N MET A 91 4.39 -10.46 6.72
CA MET A 91 4.33 -11.19 5.46
C MET A 91 3.33 -10.59 4.47
N LEU A 92 2.29 -9.91 4.96
CA LEU A 92 1.35 -9.16 4.14
C LEU A 92 1.94 -7.81 3.67
N ASP A 93 2.73 -7.16 4.52
CA ASP A 93 3.43 -5.90 4.23
C ASP A 93 4.45 -6.03 3.08
N LYS A 94 5.20 -7.13 3.03
CA LYS A 94 6.26 -7.31 2.02
C LYS A 94 5.77 -7.26 0.56
N PRO A 95 4.71 -7.98 0.18
CA PRO A 95 4.09 -7.85 -1.13
C PRO A 95 3.54 -6.45 -1.42
N VAL A 96 3.06 -5.71 -0.41
CA VAL A 96 2.58 -4.33 -0.60
C VAL A 96 3.72 -3.43 -1.05
N GLY A 97 4.86 -3.50 -0.37
CA GLY A 97 6.07 -2.77 -0.77
C GLY A 97 6.52 -3.12 -2.19
N GLU A 98 6.57 -4.42 -2.51
CA GLU A 98 7.07 -4.90 -3.80
C GLU A 98 6.13 -4.58 -4.98
N PHE A 99 4.82 -4.74 -4.78
CA PHE A 99 3.85 -4.73 -5.89
C PHE A 99 2.95 -3.49 -5.95
N ILE A 100 2.79 -2.77 -4.84
CA ILE A 100 1.92 -1.58 -4.78
C ILE A 100 2.76 -0.32 -4.61
N GLU A 101 3.65 -0.27 -3.61
CA GLU A 101 4.42 0.95 -3.33
C GLU A 101 5.40 1.28 -4.46
N SER A 102 6.03 0.26 -5.06
CA SER A 102 6.98 0.41 -6.17
C SER A 102 6.40 1.12 -7.40
N VAL A 103 5.08 1.04 -7.61
CA VAL A 103 4.39 1.67 -8.75
C VAL A 103 3.75 3.01 -8.40
N CYS A 104 3.79 3.44 -7.14
CA CYS A 104 3.19 4.69 -6.65
C CYS A 104 4.10 5.90 -6.88
N ILE A 105 4.39 6.24 -8.15
CA ILE A 105 5.24 7.38 -8.52
C ILE A 105 4.57 8.73 -8.20
N ASN A 106 3.28 8.85 -8.51
CA ASN A 106 2.46 9.99 -8.13
C ASN A 106 1.84 9.76 -6.75
N PRO A 107 1.51 10.83 -6.00
CA PRO A 107 0.88 10.69 -4.70
C PRO A 107 -0.39 9.85 -4.80
N THR A 108 -0.45 8.81 -3.98
CA THR A 108 -1.46 7.76 -4.02
C THR A 108 -1.85 7.39 -2.60
N PHE A 109 -3.15 7.25 -2.35
CA PHE A 109 -3.64 6.68 -1.10
C PHE A 109 -3.77 5.17 -1.25
N ILE A 110 -3.04 4.43 -0.42
CA ILE A 110 -3.36 3.03 -0.15
C ILE A 110 -4.36 3.02 1.00
N ILE A 111 -5.51 2.38 0.80
CA ILE A 111 -6.66 2.43 1.72
C ILE A 111 -7.11 1.04 2.13
N HIS A 112 -7.91 0.98 3.20
CA HIS A 112 -8.53 -0.25 3.72
C HIS A 112 -7.49 -1.29 4.13
N HIS A 113 -6.60 -0.88 5.02
CA HIS A 113 -5.58 -1.77 5.58
C HIS A 113 -6.25 -2.84 6.46
N SER A 114 -5.59 -4.00 6.64
CA SER A 114 -6.09 -5.01 7.57
C SER A 114 -5.97 -4.52 9.02
N LYS A 115 -6.97 -4.85 9.86
CA LYS A 115 -6.89 -4.68 11.33
C LYS A 115 -5.63 -5.31 11.94
N LEU A 116 -5.15 -6.38 11.34
CA LEU A 116 -3.93 -7.07 11.75
C LEU A 116 -2.69 -6.16 11.67
N MET A 117 -2.64 -5.26 10.68
CA MET A 117 -1.56 -4.30 10.49
C MET A 117 -1.79 -3.00 11.28
N SER A 118 -3.05 -2.68 11.57
CA SER A 118 -3.47 -1.40 12.13
C SER A 118 -4.22 -1.58 13.46
N PRO A 119 -3.56 -2.02 14.55
CA PRO A 119 -4.22 -2.36 15.81
C PRO A 119 -4.89 -1.18 16.51
N LEU A 120 -4.50 0.05 16.17
CA LEU A 120 -5.06 1.29 16.74
C LEU A 120 -6.08 1.97 15.83
N ALA A 121 -6.22 1.53 14.58
CA ALA A 121 -7.17 2.13 13.65
C ALA A 121 -8.58 1.59 13.92
N LYS A 122 -9.58 2.47 13.75
CA LYS A 122 -10.98 2.09 13.90
C LYS A 122 -11.35 1.07 12.81
N ALA A 123 -12.20 0.12 13.17
CA ALA A 123 -12.73 -0.85 12.21
C ALA A 123 -13.48 -0.17 11.06
N HIS A 124 -13.30 -0.70 9.86
CA HIS A 124 -14.06 -0.30 8.69
C HIS A 124 -15.56 -0.60 8.90
N THR A 125 -16.43 0.32 8.49
CA THR A 125 -17.87 0.25 8.81
C THR A 125 -18.62 -0.83 8.03
N SER A 126 -18.13 -1.17 6.83
CA SER A 126 -18.83 -2.06 5.89
C SER A 126 -18.03 -3.31 5.53
N CYS A 127 -16.75 -3.36 5.87
CA CYS A 127 -15.83 -4.45 5.47
C CYS A 127 -15.16 -5.00 6.73
N PRO A 128 -15.73 -6.06 7.34
CA PRO A 128 -15.14 -6.69 8.50
C PRO A 128 -13.67 -7.09 8.28
N GLY A 129 -12.84 -7.05 9.32
CA GLY A 129 -11.41 -7.35 9.20
C GLY A 129 -10.51 -6.23 8.65
N LEU A 130 -11.07 -5.15 8.09
CA LEU A 130 -10.32 -3.97 7.61
C LEU A 130 -10.48 -2.75 8.54
N THR A 131 -9.65 -1.74 8.30
CA THR A 131 -9.66 -0.41 8.96
C THR A 131 -9.70 0.69 7.92
#